data_AF-A0A1Y4FIG8-F1
#
_entry.id   AF-A0A1Y4FIG8-F1
#
_cell.length_a   1.000
_cell.length_b   1.000
_cell.length_c   1.000
_cell.angle_alpha   90.00
_cell.angle_beta   90.00
_cell.angle_gamma   90.00
#
_symmetry.space_group_name_H-M   'P 1'
#
loop_
_entity.id
_entity.type
_entity.pdbx_description
1 polymer ?
#
loop_
_entity_poly.entity_id
_entity_poly.type
_entity_poly.pdbx_seq_one_letter_code
_entity_poly.pdbx_strand_id
1 'polypeptide(L)'
;MKVVSILNKNNDYQRFEVLKHNRNKRYKYNQFIVEGVRSLNEAVKNNWKIISFIYDKNNLSGWAKHMIETVKTEVNYTLTAQLLKELSGKEETSELLAIIEMREDRLENVALSSNPFIVLFDRPSNKGNLGTMIRSCDALGVDMLIITGHAVDLYEPDVIVSAMGSFFNLPVIRIIHNEDLYKFVESLRIKYPGFKIIGTTAHHEKPIYHEDLKTPVMLMMGNETMGLNKAFKEYCDVLCTIPMAEDSYASSFNVSCAASIMMYEIVRQRMN
;
A
#
# COMPACT_ATOMS: atom_id res chain seq x y z
N MET A 1 10.72 -11.49 -27.51
CA MET A 1 11.08 -11.10 -26.14
C MET A 1 12.34 -11.86 -25.75
N LYS A 2 13.34 -11.22 -25.12
CA LYS A 2 14.59 -11.89 -24.73
C LYS A 2 14.32 -12.80 -23.54
N VAL A 3 14.78 -14.05 -23.57
CA VAL A 3 14.72 -14.99 -22.44
C VAL A 3 16.15 -15.39 -22.06
N VAL A 4 16.49 -15.31 -20.78
CA VAL A 4 17.80 -15.65 -20.23
C VAL A 4 17.67 -16.83 -19.28
N SER A 5 18.47 -17.87 -19.49
CA SER A 5 18.50 -19.05 -18.62
C SER A 5 19.53 -18.90 -17.52
N ILE A 6 19.09 -19.04 -16.27
CA ILE A 6 19.91 -18.97 -15.06
C ILE A 6 19.97 -20.36 -14.42
N LEU A 7 21.14 -20.99 -14.49
CA LEU A 7 21.38 -22.34 -13.96
C LEU A 7 22.15 -22.33 -12.63
N ASN A 8 22.71 -21.19 -12.24
CA ASN A 8 23.47 -20.98 -11.00
C ASN A 8 23.26 -19.55 -10.49
N LYS A 9 23.70 -19.26 -9.25
CA LYS A 9 23.52 -17.96 -8.57
C LYS A 9 24.42 -16.85 -9.15
N ASN A 10 24.18 -16.48 -10.39
CA ASN A 10 24.85 -15.40 -11.10
C ASN A 10 24.39 -14.00 -10.63
N ASN A 11 24.87 -12.95 -11.29
CA ASN A 11 24.54 -11.55 -10.95
C ASN A 11 23.04 -11.24 -11.07
N ASP A 12 22.33 -11.81 -12.04
CA ASP A 12 20.88 -11.63 -12.19
C ASP A 12 20.14 -12.27 -11.01
N TYR A 13 20.49 -13.50 -10.62
CA TYR A 13 19.91 -14.16 -9.45
C TYR A 13 20.13 -13.35 -8.17
N GLN A 14 21.37 -12.90 -7.94
CA GLN A 14 21.71 -12.08 -6.78
C GLN A 14 20.94 -10.74 -6.78
N ARG A 15 20.66 -10.17 -7.96
CA ARG A 15 19.80 -8.99 -8.09
C ARG A 15 18.37 -9.29 -7.59
N PHE A 16 17.79 -10.45 -7.93
CA PHE A 16 16.44 -10.82 -7.48
C PHE A 16 16.38 -10.95 -5.95
N GLU A 17 17.38 -11.61 -5.35
CA GLU A 17 17.52 -11.76 -3.90
C GLU A 17 17.58 -10.40 -3.18
N VAL A 18 18.40 -9.47 -3.68
CA VAL A 18 18.48 -8.14 -3.05
C VAL A 18 17.22 -7.32 -3.22
N LEU A 19 16.44 -7.51 -4.30
CA LEU A 19 15.12 -6.87 -4.44
C LEU A 19 14.13 -7.39 -3.39
N LYS A 20 14.25 -8.65 -2.94
CA LYS A 20 13.42 -9.22 -1.88
C LYS A 20 13.75 -8.63 -0.50
N HIS A 21 15.04 -8.45 -0.20
CA HIS A 21 15.49 -8.15 1.17
C HIS A 21 16.06 -6.75 1.41
N ASN A 22 16.39 -5.98 0.38
CA ASN A 22 17.12 -4.72 0.55
C ASN A 22 16.36 -3.51 -0.03
N ARG A 23 15.80 -2.68 0.87
CA ARG A 23 15.14 -1.41 0.57
C ARG A 23 15.98 -0.52 -0.35
N ASN A 24 17.24 -0.27 0.01
CA ASN A 24 18.10 0.65 -0.75
C ASN A 24 18.31 0.16 -2.19
N LYS A 25 18.40 -1.16 -2.41
CA LYS A 25 18.51 -1.74 -3.75
C LYS A 25 17.20 -1.62 -4.53
N ARG A 26 16.05 -1.91 -3.91
CA ARG A 26 14.73 -1.70 -4.54
C ARG A 26 14.56 -0.28 -5.08
N TYR A 27 14.87 0.73 -4.25
CA TYR A 27 14.76 2.13 -4.66
C TYR A 27 15.85 2.55 -5.65
N LYS A 28 17.10 2.05 -5.50
CA LYS A 28 18.15 2.31 -6.49
C LYS A 28 17.79 1.78 -7.88
N TYR A 29 17.15 0.61 -7.95
CA TYR A 29 16.71 0.01 -9.21
C TYR A 29 15.32 0.46 -9.65
N ASN A 30 14.61 1.24 -8.83
CA ASN A 30 13.20 1.59 -9.01
C ASN A 30 12.29 0.37 -9.26
N GLN A 31 12.56 -0.75 -8.57
CA GLN A 31 11.96 -2.04 -8.86
C GLN A 31 11.71 -2.85 -7.59
N PHE A 32 10.74 -3.76 -7.66
CA PHE A 32 10.42 -4.69 -6.59
C PHE A 32 9.96 -6.03 -7.15
N ILE A 33 10.07 -7.08 -6.34
CA ILE A 33 9.69 -8.43 -6.71
C ILE A 33 8.29 -8.76 -6.17
N VAL A 34 7.48 -9.40 -7.00
CA VAL A 34 6.12 -9.81 -6.69
C VAL A 34 5.94 -11.27 -7.06
N GLU A 35 5.20 -12.01 -6.24
CA GLU A 35 4.89 -13.41 -6.51
C GLU A 35 3.41 -13.72 -6.34
N GLY A 36 2.92 -14.66 -7.14
CA GLY A 36 1.58 -15.24 -7.00
C GLY A 36 0.52 -14.66 -7.93
N VAL A 37 -0.45 -15.52 -8.25
CA VAL A 37 -1.48 -15.31 -9.28
C VAL A 37 -2.26 -14.01 -9.09
N ARG A 38 -2.83 -13.80 -7.91
CA ARG A 38 -3.68 -12.63 -7.64
C ARG A 38 -2.93 -11.31 -7.80
N SER A 39 -1.73 -11.22 -7.22
CA SER A 39 -0.91 -10.01 -7.29
C SER A 39 -0.51 -9.67 -8.72
N LEU A 40 -0.11 -10.67 -9.51
CA LEU A 40 0.28 -10.44 -10.90
C LEU A 40 -0.93 -10.09 -11.78
N ASN A 41 -2.09 -10.72 -11.56
CA ASN A 41 -3.33 -10.35 -12.26
C ASN A 41 -3.72 -8.89 -11.99
N GLU A 42 -3.71 -8.46 -10.72
CA GLU A 42 -4.05 -7.07 -10.37
C GLU A 42 -2.99 -6.08 -10.87
N ALA A 43 -1.71 -6.45 -10.88
CA ALA A 43 -0.66 -5.61 -11.46
C ALA A 43 -0.90 -5.34 -12.95
N VAL A 44 -1.19 -6.40 -13.72
CA VAL A 44 -1.48 -6.29 -15.16
C VAL A 44 -2.77 -5.51 -15.41
N LYS A 45 -3.85 -5.84 -14.69
CA LYS A 45 -5.15 -5.17 -14.80
C LYS A 45 -5.05 -3.66 -14.52
N ASN A 46 -4.19 -3.26 -13.58
CA ASN A 46 -3.98 -1.86 -13.19
C ASN A 46 -2.77 -1.22 -13.89
N ASN A 47 -2.35 -1.76 -15.05
CA ASN A 47 -1.32 -1.19 -15.93
C ASN A 47 0.02 -0.93 -15.25
N TRP A 48 0.44 -1.78 -14.30
CA TRP A 48 1.79 -1.73 -13.78
C TRP A 48 2.79 -2.23 -14.82
N LYS A 49 3.95 -1.55 -14.91
CA LYS A 49 5.00 -1.94 -15.84
C LYS A 49 5.74 -3.17 -15.31
N ILE A 50 5.46 -4.31 -15.92
CA ILE A 50 6.17 -5.57 -15.65
C ILE A 50 7.49 -5.55 -16.42
N ILE A 51 8.61 -5.45 -15.70
CA ILE A 51 9.96 -5.42 -16.29
C ILE A 51 10.37 -6.82 -16.77
N SER A 52 10.09 -7.83 -15.93
CA SER A 52 10.52 -9.21 -16.17
C SER A 52 9.60 -10.21 -15.50
N PHE A 53 9.38 -11.35 -16.16
CA PHE A 53 8.93 -12.57 -15.51
C PHE A 53 10.09 -13.50 -15.17
N ILE A 54 9.92 -14.25 -14.08
CA ILE A 54 10.88 -15.17 -13.50
C ILE A 54 10.14 -16.48 -13.21
N TYR A 55 10.56 -17.58 -13.83
CA TYR A 55 9.82 -18.85 -13.75
C TYR A 55 10.67 -20.09 -14.06
N ASP A 56 10.15 -21.29 -13.77
CA ASP A 56 10.70 -22.55 -14.27
C ASP A 56 9.96 -22.94 -15.56
N LYS A 57 10.69 -23.08 -16.67
CA LYS A 57 10.10 -23.38 -17.99
C LYS A 57 9.40 -24.75 -18.06
N ASN A 58 9.73 -25.67 -17.15
CA ASN A 58 9.22 -27.04 -17.19
C ASN A 58 7.91 -27.21 -16.40
N ASN A 59 7.53 -26.23 -15.57
CA ASN A 59 6.40 -26.34 -14.66
C ASN A 59 5.54 -25.06 -14.69
N LEU A 60 4.78 -24.89 -15.77
CA LEU A 60 3.90 -23.75 -15.99
C LEU A 60 2.46 -24.19 -16.27
N SER A 61 1.52 -23.64 -15.50
CA SER A 61 0.09 -23.71 -15.78
C SER A 61 -0.27 -22.95 -17.05
N GLY A 62 -1.49 -23.18 -17.56
CA GLY A 62 -2.03 -22.41 -18.68
C GLY A 62 -2.11 -20.90 -18.39
N TRP A 63 -2.37 -20.53 -17.13
CA TRP A 63 -2.40 -19.14 -16.69
C TRP A 63 -1.02 -18.48 -16.81
N ALA A 64 0.04 -19.14 -16.31
CA ALA A 64 1.38 -18.57 -16.35
C ALA A 64 1.90 -18.42 -17.79
N LYS A 65 1.64 -19.42 -18.64
CA LYS A 65 1.96 -19.35 -20.09
C LYS A 65 1.25 -18.17 -20.76
N HIS A 66 -0.05 -18.04 -20.53
CA HIS A 66 -0.83 -16.93 -21.07
C HIS A 66 -0.28 -15.57 -20.62
N MET A 67 0.08 -15.42 -19.35
CA MET A 67 0.64 -14.18 -18.82
C MET A 67 1.98 -13.84 -19.47
N ILE A 68 2.88 -14.81 -19.63
CA ILE A 68 4.19 -14.64 -20.28
C ILE A 68 4.03 -14.25 -21.76
N GLU A 69 3.04 -14.80 -22.46
CA GLU A 69 2.79 -14.55 -23.88
C GLU A 69 2.12 -13.19 -24.14
N THR A 70 1.23 -12.75 -23.24
CA THR A 70 0.40 -11.56 -23.45
C THR A 70 0.98 -10.28 -22.87
N VAL A 71 1.71 -10.35 -21.76
CA VAL A 71 2.24 -9.18 -21.08
C VAL A 71 3.61 -8.83 -21.62
N LYS A 72 3.77 -7.60 -22.09
CA LYS A 72 5.06 -7.11 -22.58
C LYS A 72 6.04 -6.92 -21.44
N THR A 73 7.22 -7.53 -21.55
CA THR A 73 8.36 -7.34 -20.65
C THR A 73 9.63 -7.04 -21.44
N GLU A 74 10.66 -6.53 -20.77
CA GLU A 74 11.95 -6.21 -21.39
C GLU A 74 12.80 -7.47 -21.58
N VAL A 75 12.81 -8.33 -20.55
CA VAL A 75 13.53 -9.61 -20.52
C VAL A 75 12.84 -10.55 -19.55
N ASN A 76 12.77 -11.83 -19.87
CA ASN A 76 12.30 -12.86 -18.95
C ASN A 76 13.44 -13.81 -18.56
N TYR A 77 13.31 -14.44 -17.40
CA TYR A 77 14.32 -15.31 -16.84
C TYR A 77 13.74 -16.69 -16.54
N THR A 78 14.42 -17.73 -17.01
CA THR A 78 14.11 -19.10 -16.62
C THR A 78 15.12 -19.58 -15.57
N LEU A 79 14.63 -20.11 -14.45
CA LEU A 79 15.45 -20.70 -13.40
C LEU A 79 15.25 -22.21 -13.31
N THR A 80 16.17 -22.89 -12.64
CA THR A 80 15.93 -24.24 -12.13
C THR A 80 14.87 -24.20 -11.03
N ALA A 81 14.13 -25.31 -10.86
CA ALA A 81 13.16 -25.44 -9.76
C ALA A 81 13.76 -25.13 -8.39
N GLN A 82 15.01 -25.51 -8.16
CA GLN A 82 15.72 -25.23 -6.92
C GLN A 82 15.93 -23.73 -6.68
N LEU A 83 16.45 -23.01 -7.68
CA LEU A 83 16.69 -21.57 -7.55
C LEU A 83 15.38 -20.79 -7.43
N LEU A 84 14.32 -21.21 -8.13
CA LEU A 84 12.99 -20.60 -8.01
C LEU A 84 12.41 -20.82 -6.60
N LYS A 85 12.57 -22.02 -6.04
CA LYS A 85 12.14 -22.35 -4.68
C LYS A 85 12.88 -21.52 -3.63
N GLU A 86 14.19 -21.33 -3.80
CA GLU A 86 15.00 -20.48 -2.90
C GLU A 86 14.58 -19.00 -2.97
N LEU A 87 14.25 -18.52 -4.18
CA LEU A 87 13.81 -17.13 -4.38
C LEU A 87 12.38 -16.88 -3.88
N SER A 88 11.49 -17.87 -3.97
CA SER A 88 10.10 -17.81 -3.49
C SER A 88 10.03 -17.49 -1.98
N GLY A 89 9.09 -16.66 -1.57
CA GLY A 89 8.79 -16.37 -0.16
C GLY A 89 7.76 -17.31 0.46
N LYS A 90 7.17 -18.21 -0.34
CA LYS A 90 6.10 -19.12 0.08
C LYS A 90 6.57 -20.56 0.28
N GLU A 91 5.86 -21.30 1.14
CA GLU A 91 6.02 -22.75 1.32
C GLU A 91 5.80 -23.51 0.01
N GLU A 92 4.68 -23.22 -0.67
CA GLU A 92 4.45 -23.63 -2.04
C GLU A 92 5.04 -22.60 -3.00
N THR A 93 6.07 -23.01 -3.75
CA THR A 93 6.78 -22.14 -4.69
C THR A 93 5.83 -21.58 -5.75
N SER A 94 5.74 -20.25 -5.84
CA SER A 94 4.98 -19.59 -6.89
C SER A 94 5.55 -19.96 -8.27
N GLU A 95 4.70 -20.42 -9.19
CA GLU A 95 5.12 -20.80 -10.55
C GLU A 95 5.63 -19.61 -11.39
N LEU A 96 5.20 -18.39 -11.03
CA LEU A 96 5.54 -17.15 -11.71
C LEU A 96 5.81 -16.04 -10.69
N LEU A 97 7.00 -15.44 -10.83
CA LEU A 97 7.40 -14.22 -10.14
C LEU A 97 7.58 -13.12 -11.19
N ALA A 98 7.47 -11.87 -10.75
CA ALA A 98 7.71 -10.71 -11.60
C ALA A 98 8.58 -9.66 -10.91
N ILE A 99 9.39 -8.96 -11.71
CA ILE A 99 10.00 -7.69 -11.34
C ILE A 99 9.11 -6.60 -11.92
N ILE A 100 8.64 -5.70 -11.06
CA ILE A 100 7.74 -4.61 -11.41
C ILE A 100 8.43 -3.28 -11.11
N GLU A 101 8.23 -2.29 -11.98
CA GLU A 101 8.69 -0.92 -11.76
C GLU A 101 7.87 -0.24 -10.66
N MET A 102 8.52 0.48 -9.76
CA MET A 102 7.81 1.29 -8.76
C MET A 102 7.10 2.46 -9.43
N ARG A 103 5.92 2.83 -8.90
CA ARG A 103 5.25 4.08 -9.26
C ARG A 103 5.96 5.27 -8.61
N GLU A 104 5.92 6.40 -9.29
CA GLU A 104 6.42 7.67 -8.76
C GLU A 104 5.45 8.24 -7.70
N ASP A 105 6.02 8.79 -6.63
CA ASP A 105 5.25 9.44 -5.55
C ASP A 105 4.85 10.87 -5.96
N ARG A 106 3.90 10.99 -6.89
CA ARG A 106 3.37 12.28 -7.34
C ARG A 106 1.88 12.43 -7.03
N LEU A 107 1.55 13.39 -6.18
CA LEU A 107 0.17 13.70 -5.80
C LEU A 107 -0.69 14.13 -7.00
N GLU A 108 -0.10 14.84 -7.95
CA GLU A 108 -0.74 15.29 -9.20
C GLU A 108 -1.22 14.15 -10.11
N ASN A 109 -0.63 12.95 -9.97
CA ASN A 109 -0.98 11.79 -10.81
C ASN A 109 -2.24 11.07 -10.35
N VAL A 110 -2.86 11.48 -9.24
CA VAL A 110 -3.98 10.76 -8.66
C VAL A 110 -5.27 11.56 -8.80
N ALA A 111 -6.19 11.00 -9.57
CA ALA A 111 -7.52 11.54 -9.73
C ALA A 111 -8.34 11.31 -8.46
N LEU A 112 -8.75 12.40 -7.83
CA LEU A 112 -9.66 12.37 -6.68
C LEU A 112 -11.11 12.46 -7.15
N SER A 113 -12.02 11.83 -6.41
CA SER A 113 -13.46 11.94 -6.66
C SER A 113 -13.99 13.37 -6.40
N SER A 114 -15.26 13.63 -6.74
CA SER A 114 -15.92 14.90 -6.43
C SER A 114 -16.16 15.12 -4.94
N ASN A 115 -16.12 14.04 -4.15
CA ASN A 115 -16.24 14.06 -2.70
C ASN A 115 -15.09 13.28 -2.06
N PRO A 116 -13.86 13.84 -2.05
CA PRO A 116 -12.70 13.02 -1.81
C PRO A 116 -12.67 12.37 -0.43
N PHE A 117 -12.15 11.15 -0.41
CA PHE A 117 -11.86 10.41 0.81
C PHE A 117 -10.39 10.01 0.79
N ILE A 118 -9.58 10.67 1.59
CA ILE A 118 -8.14 10.45 1.67
C ILE A 118 -7.80 9.89 3.05
N VAL A 119 -6.87 8.95 3.10
CA VAL A 119 -6.30 8.47 4.36
C VAL A 119 -4.82 8.85 4.39
N LEU A 120 -4.34 9.34 5.53
CA LEU A 120 -2.93 9.52 5.81
C LEU A 120 -2.52 8.58 6.93
N PHE A 121 -1.40 7.88 6.77
CA PHE A 121 -0.80 7.04 7.80
C PHE A 121 0.57 7.61 8.20
N ASP A 122 0.62 8.18 9.41
CA ASP A 122 1.81 8.80 9.96
C ASP A 122 2.82 7.75 10.45
N ARG A 123 3.93 7.60 9.73
CA ARG A 123 5.08 6.76 10.10
C ARG A 123 4.69 5.32 10.47
N PRO A 124 4.02 4.56 9.58
CA PRO A 124 3.69 3.16 9.84
C PRO A 124 4.95 2.35 10.12
N SER A 125 4.96 1.60 11.22
CA SER A 125 6.12 0.83 11.68
C SER A 125 5.96 -0.67 11.51
N ASN A 126 4.77 -1.15 11.15
CA ASN A 126 4.49 -2.56 10.92
C ASN A 126 4.04 -2.84 9.47
N LYS A 127 4.68 -3.81 8.81
CA LYS A 127 4.41 -4.19 7.42
C LYS A 127 2.99 -4.75 7.22
N GLY A 128 2.54 -5.60 8.14
CA GLY A 128 1.22 -6.21 8.09
C GLY A 128 0.10 -5.20 8.31
N ASN A 129 0.31 -4.23 9.21
CA ASN A 129 -0.62 -3.11 9.39
C ASN A 129 -0.69 -2.25 8.14
N LEU A 130 0.45 -1.92 7.52
CA LEU A 130 0.44 -1.14 6.28
C LEU A 130 -0.32 -1.85 5.15
N GLY A 131 -0.07 -3.14 4.93
CA GLY A 131 -0.82 -3.88 3.91
C GLY A 131 -2.32 -4.02 4.23
N THR A 132 -2.66 -4.20 5.52
CA THR A 132 -4.07 -4.19 5.95
C THR A 132 -4.73 -2.83 5.74
N MET A 133 -4.02 -1.73 6.03
CA MET A 133 -4.48 -0.37 5.77
C MET A 133 -4.77 -0.15 4.28
N ILE A 134 -3.85 -0.56 3.40
CA ILE A 134 -4.01 -0.49 1.94
C ILE A 134 -5.27 -1.27 1.51
N ARG A 135 -5.43 -2.49 2.02
CA ARG A 135 -6.60 -3.32 1.70
C ARG A 135 -7.91 -2.69 2.18
N SER A 136 -7.94 -2.16 3.41
CA SER A 136 -9.15 -1.52 3.95
C SER A 136 -9.48 -0.23 3.20
N CYS A 137 -8.48 0.57 2.84
CA CYS A 137 -8.67 1.77 2.02
C CYS A 137 -9.29 1.42 0.66
N ASP A 138 -8.73 0.44 -0.04
CA ASP A 138 -9.26 -0.04 -1.33
C ASP A 138 -10.70 -0.54 -1.19
N ALA A 139 -10.98 -1.39 -0.20
CA ALA A 139 -12.30 -1.98 0.02
C ALA A 139 -13.37 -0.95 0.43
N LEU A 140 -12.98 0.16 1.04
CA LEU A 140 -13.89 1.21 1.52
C LEU A 140 -13.94 2.43 0.59
N GLY A 141 -13.36 2.34 -0.60
CA GLY A 141 -13.44 3.41 -1.61
C GLY A 141 -12.69 4.68 -1.23
N VAL A 142 -11.56 4.54 -0.53
CA VAL A 142 -10.61 5.63 -0.32
C VAL A 142 -9.93 5.95 -1.65
N ASP A 143 -9.87 7.24 -2.02
CA ASP A 143 -9.27 7.69 -3.27
C ASP A 143 -7.74 7.55 -3.26
N MET A 144 -7.11 7.74 -2.10
CA MET A 144 -5.66 7.63 -1.93
C MET A 144 -5.27 7.37 -0.46
N LEU A 145 -4.22 6.56 -0.29
CA LEU A 145 -3.45 6.48 0.96
C LEU A 145 -2.14 7.28 0.86
N ILE A 146 -1.90 8.17 1.82
CA ILE A 146 -0.66 8.90 1.98
C ILE A 146 0.15 8.29 3.12
N ILE A 147 1.46 8.09 2.93
CA ILE A 147 2.39 7.64 3.97
C ILE A 147 3.39 8.76 4.24
N THR A 148 3.59 9.12 5.50
CA THR A 148 4.57 10.16 5.88
C THR A 148 5.71 9.64 6.73
N GLY A 149 6.84 10.35 6.67
CA GLY A 149 7.99 10.14 7.55
C GLY A 149 8.71 8.80 7.37
N HIS A 150 9.46 8.39 8.40
CA HIS A 150 10.22 7.15 8.38
C HIS A 150 9.33 5.92 8.60
N ALA A 151 8.72 5.48 7.51
CA ALA A 151 7.86 4.30 7.45
C ALA A 151 8.63 3.00 7.12
N VAL A 152 7.97 1.87 7.38
CA VAL A 152 8.28 0.58 6.71
C VAL A 152 8.24 0.75 5.19
N ASP A 153 8.96 -0.11 4.48
CA ASP A 153 9.03 -0.01 3.02
C ASP A 153 7.73 -0.49 2.37
N LEU A 154 7.06 0.42 1.65
CA LEU A 154 5.85 0.16 0.87
C LEU A 154 6.00 -1.01 -0.11
N TYR A 155 7.18 -1.16 -0.74
CA TYR A 155 7.43 -2.17 -1.77
C TYR A 155 8.09 -3.44 -1.24
N GLU A 156 8.05 -3.65 0.07
CA GLU A 156 8.53 -4.89 0.68
C GLU A 156 7.53 -6.04 0.45
N PRO A 157 8.00 -7.28 0.17
CA PRO A 157 7.11 -8.40 -0.13
C PRO A 157 5.99 -8.63 0.89
N ASP A 158 6.28 -8.49 2.20
CA ASP A 158 5.29 -8.70 3.26
C ASP A 158 4.12 -7.69 3.20
N VAL A 159 4.40 -6.43 2.80
CA VAL A 159 3.37 -5.39 2.62
C VAL A 159 2.48 -5.74 1.43
N ILE A 160 3.10 -6.15 0.32
CA ILE A 160 2.38 -6.49 -0.92
C ILE A 160 1.48 -7.71 -0.71
N VAL A 161 1.99 -8.74 -0.02
CA VAL A 161 1.24 -9.96 0.31
C VAL A 161 0.07 -9.65 1.23
N SER A 162 0.29 -8.86 2.28
CA SER A 162 -0.78 -8.50 3.24
C SER A 162 -1.88 -7.62 2.62
N ALA A 163 -1.55 -6.82 1.60
CA ALA A 163 -2.53 -6.04 0.83
C ALA A 163 -3.43 -6.89 -0.09
N MET A 164 -3.10 -8.15 -0.35
CA MET A 164 -3.90 -9.09 -1.18
C MET A 164 -4.35 -8.51 -2.55
N GLY A 165 -3.44 -7.92 -3.30
CA GLY A 165 -3.71 -7.36 -4.64
C GLY A 165 -4.22 -5.92 -4.63
N SER A 166 -4.81 -5.44 -3.52
CA SER A 166 -5.26 -4.05 -3.34
C SER A 166 -4.14 -3.03 -3.55
N PHE A 167 -2.88 -3.45 -3.29
CA PHE A 167 -1.66 -2.70 -3.56
C PHE A 167 -1.58 -2.17 -4.99
N PHE A 168 -2.06 -2.94 -5.97
CA PHE A 168 -1.95 -2.57 -7.38
C PHE A 168 -3.08 -1.65 -7.84
N ASN A 169 -4.18 -1.59 -7.10
CA ASN A 169 -5.35 -0.76 -7.42
C ASN A 169 -5.27 0.60 -6.71
N LEU A 170 -5.14 0.61 -5.39
CA LEU A 170 -5.16 1.82 -4.57
C LEU A 170 -3.91 2.69 -4.82
N PRO A 171 -4.06 3.98 -5.14
CA PRO A 171 -2.96 4.91 -5.14
C PRO A 171 -2.38 5.10 -3.73
N VAL A 172 -1.10 4.73 -3.55
CA VAL A 172 -0.37 4.94 -2.31
C VAL A 172 0.82 5.87 -2.57
N ILE A 173 0.84 7.04 -1.94
CA ILE A 173 1.86 8.08 -2.15
C ILE A 173 2.67 8.29 -0.88
N ARG A 174 3.99 8.24 -0.99
CA ARG A 174 4.90 8.55 0.12
C ARG A 174 5.32 10.01 0.06
N ILE A 175 5.10 10.74 1.15
CA ILE A 175 5.52 12.14 1.29
C ILE A 175 6.65 12.21 2.32
N ILE A 176 7.82 12.71 1.88
CA ILE A 176 9.02 12.82 2.73
C ILE A 176 8.97 14.11 3.55
N HIS A 177 8.52 15.22 2.96
CA HIS A 177 8.52 16.54 3.58
C HIS A 177 7.09 16.99 3.91
N ASN A 178 6.85 17.34 5.17
CA ASN A 178 5.52 17.79 5.61
C ASN A 178 5.05 19.06 4.88
N GLU A 179 5.97 19.88 4.37
CA GLU A 179 5.64 21.07 3.58
C GLU A 179 4.89 20.72 2.28
N ASP A 180 5.23 19.61 1.63
CA ASP A 180 4.54 19.16 0.42
C ASP A 180 3.13 18.65 0.75
N LEU A 181 2.98 17.98 1.90
CA LEU A 181 1.67 17.59 2.42
C LEU A 181 0.81 18.82 2.71
N TYR A 182 1.35 19.82 3.41
CA TYR A 182 0.58 21.03 3.75
C TYR A 182 0.17 21.80 2.50
N LYS A 183 1.06 21.99 1.53
CA LYS A 183 0.71 22.60 0.23
C LYS A 183 -0.41 21.84 -0.48
N PHE A 184 -0.34 20.51 -0.46
CA PHE A 184 -1.39 19.68 -1.05
C PHE A 184 -2.72 19.86 -0.33
N VAL A 185 -2.73 19.81 1.00
CA VAL A 185 -3.94 20.01 1.81
C VAL A 185 -4.56 21.39 1.58
N GLU A 186 -3.76 22.46 1.52
CA GLU A 186 -4.26 23.80 1.20
C GLU A 186 -4.93 23.83 -0.19
N SER A 187 -4.33 23.16 -1.19
CA SER A 187 -4.94 23.03 -2.52
C SER A 187 -6.28 22.29 -2.48
N LEU A 188 -6.43 21.29 -1.61
CA LEU A 188 -7.67 20.55 -1.42
C LEU A 188 -8.74 21.40 -0.76
N ARG A 189 -8.38 22.19 0.27
CA ARG A 189 -9.32 23.12 0.94
C ARG A 189 -9.86 24.17 -0.02
N ILE A 190 -9.04 24.67 -0.94
CA ILE A 190 -9.48 25.61 -2.00
C ILE A 190 -10.41 24.91 -2.99
N LYS A 191 -10.06 23.69 -3.41
CA LYS A 191 -10.80 22.97 -4.46
C LYS A 191 -12.11 22.37 -3.98
N TYR A 192 -12.19 21.95 -2.71
CA TYR A 192 -13.31 21.20 -2.14
C TYR A 192 -13.86 21.93 -0.92
N PRO A 193 -14.94 22.73 -1.06
CA PRO A 193 -15.59 23.38 0.06
C PRO A 193 -16.01 22.36 1.13
N GLY A 194 -15.71 22.66 2.40
CA GLY A 194 -16.00 21.75 3.52
C GLY A 194 -15.02 20.57 3.66
N PHE A 195 -13.87 20.61 2.95
CA PHE A 195 -12.79 19.65 3.16
C PHE A 195 -12.31 19.68 4.61
N LYS A 196 -12.43 18.53 5.29
CA LYS A 196 -12.17 18.38 6.72
C LYS A 196 -11.01 17.42 6.96
N ILE A 197 -10.15 17.77 7.91
CA ILE A 197 -9.05 16.93 8.37
C ILE A 197 -9.42 16.38 9.74
N ILE A 198 -9.51 15.07 9.83
CA ILE A 198 -9.85 14.35 11.07
C ILE A 198 -8.62 13.60 11.55
N GLY A 199 -8.12 13.99 12.71
CA GLY A 199 -7.07 13.26 13.41
C GLY A 199 -7.65 12.16 14.27
N THR A 200 -6.97 11.03 14.38
CA THR A 200 -7.39 9.92 15.25
C THR A 200 -6.57 9.87 16.53
N THR A 201 -7.23 9.51 17.62
CA THR A 201 -6.59 9.34 18.93
C THR A 201 -7.28 8.26 19.74
N ALA A 202 -6.53 7.59 20.62
CA ALA A 202 -7.07 6.67 21.62
C ALA A 202 -7.60 7.39 22.87
N HIS A 203 -7.29 8.68 23.03
CA HIS A 203 -7.81 9.48 24.13
C HIS A 203 -9.29 9.82 23.91
N HIS A 204 -9.99 10.13 24.99
CA HIS A 204 -11.40 10.54 24.95
C HIS A 204 -11.54 11.91 24.28
N GLU A 205 -11.78 11.87 22.97
CA GLU A 205 -12.19 13.01 22.14
C GLU A 205 -13.61 12.79 21.62
N LYS A 206 -14.05 13.60 20.65
CA LYS A 206 -15.34 13.42 20.01
C LYS A 206 -15.46 12.03 19.37
N PRO A 207 -16.50 11.24 19.68
CA PRO A 207 -16.74 9.98 18.99
C PRO A 207 -16.95 10.20 17.49
N ILE A 208 -16.33 9.37 16.65
CA ILE A 208 -16.37 9.53 15.18
C ILE A 208 -17.79 9.58 14.61
N TYR A 209 -18.72 8.81 15.17
CA TYR A 209 -20.12 8.75 14.71
C TYR A 209 -20.94 10.02 15.06
N HIS A 210 -20.39 10.94 15.85
CA HIS A 210 -20.97 12.26 16.09
C HIS A 210 -20.41 13.34 15.16
N GLU A 211 -19.41 13.00 14.33
CA GLU A 211 -18.97 13.90 13.28
C GLU A 211 -19.79 13.80 12.01
N ASP A 212 -19.90 14.94 11.33
CA ASP A 212 -20.37 14.99 9.95
C ASP A 212 -19.24 14.59 9.00
N LEU A 213 -19.39 13.42 8.39
CA LEU A 213 -18.43 12.75 7.50
C LEU A 213 -18.96 12.67 6.06
N LYS A 214 -20.05 13.38 5.74
CA LYS A 214 -20.62 13.39 4.39
C LYS A 214 -19.81 14.27 3.43
N THR A 215 -19.00 15.18 3.96
CA THR A 215 -18.16 16.10 3.19
C THR A 215 -16.81 15.49 2.78
N PRO A 216 -16.07 16.16 1.89
CA PRO A 216 -14.69 15.77 1.56
C PRO A 216 -13.83 15.66 2.81
N VAL A 217 -13.05 14.59 2.95
CA VAL A 217 -12.35 14.30 4.21
C VAL A 217 -10.97 13.68 4.00
N MET A 218 -10.02 14.11 4.85
CA MET A 218 -8.76 13.42 5.11
C MET A 218 -8.77 12.84 6.52
N LEU A 219 -8.67 11.52 6.64
CA LEU A 219 -8.53 10.81 7.91
C LEU A 219 -7.04 10.55 8.19
N MET A 220 -6.51 11.10 9.29
CA MET A 220 -5.13 10.90 9.71
C MET A 220 -5.03 9.82 10.79
N MET A 221 -4.33 8.74 10.45
CA MET A 221 -4.00 7.62 11.32
C MET A 221 -2.57 7.78 11.86
N GLY A 222 -2.42 7.63 13.17
CA GLY A 222 -1.13 7.69 13.84
C GLY A 222 -0.29 6.43 13.73
N ASN A 223 0.99 6.53 14.09
CA ASN A 223 1.85 5.36 14.30
C ASN A 223 1.25 4.43 15.37
N GLU A 224 1.50 3.13 15.25
CA GLU A 224 0.99 2.08 16.15
C GLU A 224 1.21 2.36 17.63
N THR A 225 2.39 2.88 17.98
CA THR A 225 2.84 3.06 19.36
C THR A 225 2.78 4.53 19.77
N MET A 226 3.17 5.44 18.88
CA MET A 226 3.30 6.85 19.19
C MET A 226 2.02 7.66 18.91
N GLY A 227 1.06 7.08 18.19
CA GLY A 227 -0.08 7.82 17.64
C GLY A 227 0.35 8.91 16.65
N LEU A 228 -0.56 9.83 16.36
CA LEU A 228 -0.24 11.01 15.55
C LEU A 228 0.78 11.89 16.27
N ASN A 229 1.75 12.41 15.52
CA ASN A 229 2.63 13.43 16.06
C ASN A 229 1.85 14.70 16.45
N LYS A 230 2.43 15.50 17.35
CA LYS A 230 1.79 16.71 17.88
C LYS A 230 1.44 17.71 16.79
N ALA A 231 2.31 17.92 15.80
CA ALA A 231 2.07 18.86 14.71
C ALA A 231 0.84 18.47 13.88
N PHE A 232 0.64 17.18 13.60
CA PHE A 232 -0.56 16.69 12.91
C PHE A 232 -1.81 16.81 13.77
N LYS A 233 -1.72 16.54 15.08
CA LYS A 233 -2.87 16.76 15.98
C LYS A 233 -3.33 18.22 15.98
N GLU A 234 -2.37 19.15 16.02
CA GLU A 234 -2.65 20.61 15.98
C GLU A 234 -3.11 21.09 14.60
N TYR A 235 -2.75 20.37 13.53
CA TYR A 235 -3.15 20.71 12.17
C TYR A 235 -4.54 20.17 11.77
N CYS A 236 -5.06 19.17 12.50
CA CYS A 236 -6.39 18.62 12.26
C CYS A 236 -7.49 19.63 12.62
N ASP A 237 -8.60 19.61 11.87
CA ASP A 237 -9.78 20.42 12.21
C ASP A 237 -10.49 19.85 13.45
N VAL A 238 -10.44 18.54 13.62
CA VAL A 238 -10.99 17.84 14.78
C VAL A 238 -10.21 16.56 15.07
N LEU A 239 -10.16 16.19 16.36
CA LEU A 239 -9.70 14.88 16.79
C LEU A 239 -10.91 14.00 17.09
N CYS A 240 -10.87 12.76 16.61
CA CYS A 240 -11.92 11.76 16.81
C CYS A 240 -11.37 10.50 17.45
N THR A 241 -12.25 9.82 18.18
CA THR A 241 -11.97 8.54 18.83
C THR A 241 -13.04 7.49 18.50
N ILE A 242 -12.68 6.22 18.65
CA ILE A 242 -13.64 5.12 18.72
C ILE A 242 -13.88 4.86 20.21
N PRO A 243 -15.10 5.05 20.73
CA PRO A 243 -15.39 4.74 22.11
C PRO A 243 -15.07 3.27 22.42
N MET A 244 -14.34 3.05 23.50
CA MET A 244 -14.04 1.74 24.04
C MET A 244 -14.92 1.49 25.27
N ALA A 245 -15.17 0.22 25.58
CA ALA A 245 -15.89 -0.13 26.80
C ALA A 245 -15.12 0.38 28.04
N GLU A 246 -15.83 0.95 29.02
CA GLU A 246 -15.23 1.56 30.21
C GLU A 246 -14.40 0.54 31.01
N ASP A 247 -14.85 -0.70 31.07
CA ASP A 247 -14.18 -1.80 31.79
C ASP A 247 -13.20 -2.61 30.90
N SER A 248 -12.81 -2.08 29.74
CA SER A 248 -11.87 -2.76 28.83
C SER A 248 -10.44 -2.78 29.38
N TYR A 249 -9.81 -3.95 29.36
CA TYR A 249 -8.36 -4.08 29.60
C TYR A 249 -7.51 -3.50 28.46
N ALA A 250 -8.03 -3.48 27.24
CA ALA A 250 -7.33 -2.90 26.10
C ALA A 250 -7.36 -1.38 26.19
N SER A 251 -6.22 -0.74 25.98
CA SER A 251 -6.07 0.72 25.97
C SER A 251 -6.20 1.34 24.58
N SER A 252 -6.16 0.53 23.52
CA SER A 252 -6.36 0.96 22.14
C SER A 252 -6.67 -0.22 21.23
N PHE A 253 -7.16 0.07 20.03
CA PHE A 253 -7.24 -0.90 18.94
C PHE A 253 -5.91 -0.99 18.19
N ASN A 254 -5.68 -2.12 17.52
CA ASN A 254 -4.71 -2.15 16.42
C ASN A 254 -5.05 -1.04 15.40
N VAL A 255 -4.04 -0.31 14.93
CA VAL A 255 -4.22 0.87 14.05
C VAL A 255 -5.02 0.57 12.80
N SER A 256 -4.84 -0.61 12.18
CA SER A 256 -5.55 -0.99 10.96
C SER A 256 -7.01 -1.32 11.24
N CYS A 257 -7.29 -1.92 12.40
CA CYS A 257 -8.67 -2.13 12.87
C CYS A 257 -9.35 -0.79 13.17
N ALA A 258 -8.67 0.11 13.88
CA ALA A 258 -9.18 1.45 14.18
C ALA A 258 -9.50 2.22 12.88
N ALA A 259 -8.57 2.23 11.93
CA ALA A 259 -8.78 2.84 10.64
C ALA A 259 -9.98 2.22 9.92
N SER A 260 -10.12 0.89 9.91
CA SER A 260 -11.24 0.22 9.23
C SER A 260 -12.59 0.61 9.85
N ILE A 261 -12.68 0.74 11.18
CA ILE A 261 -13.89 1.19 11.87
C ILE A 261 -14.22 2.64 11.52
N MET A 262 -13.23 3.54 11.61
CA MET A 262 -13.38 4.97 11.29
C MET A 262 -13.79 5.17 9.82
N MET A 263 -13.11 4.47 8.89
CA MET A 263 -13.39 4.53 7.46
C MET A 263 -14.78 3.96 7.13
N TYR A 264 -15.18 2.88 7.78
CA TYR A 264 -16.53 2.32 7.61
C TYR A 264 -17.61 3.33 8.04
N GLU A 265 -17.40 4.07 9.13
CA GLU A 265 -18.35 5.09 9.56
C GLU A 265 -18.47 6.24 8.54
N ILE A 266 -17.35 6.66 7.92
CA ILE A 266 -17.37 7.64 6.81
C ILE A 266 -18.23 7.12 5.65
N VAL A 267 -17.99 5.87 5.21
CA VAL A 267 -18.76 5.25 4.12
C VAL A 267 -20.24 5.13 4.48
N ARG A 268 -20.54 4.67 5.70
CA ARG A 268 -21.91 4.52 6.19
C ARG A 268 -22.66 5.85 6.17
N GLN A 269 -22.04 6.94 6.62
CA GLN A 269 -22.67 8.26 6.59
C GLN A 269 -22.90 8.77 5.17
N ARG A 270 -21.99 8.49 4.24
CA ARG A 270 -22.11 8.91 2.82
C ARG A 270 -23.18 8.14 2.04
N MET A 271 -23.53 6.93 2.49
CA MET A 271 -24.62 6.13 1.91
C MET A 271 -26.02 6.57 2.37
N ASN A 272 -26.11 7.37 3.44
CA ASN A 272 -27.37 7.88 4.00
C ASN A 272 -27.57 9.37 3.72
#